data_AF-W1V6E7-F1
#
_entry.id   AF-W1V6E7-F1
#
_cell.length_a   1.000
_cell.length_b   1.000
_cell.length_c   1.000
_cell.angle_alpha   90.00
_cell.angle_beta   90.00
_cell.angle_gamma   90.00
#
_symmetry.space_group_name_H-M   'P 1'
#
loop_
_entity.id
_entity.type
_entity.pdbx_description
1 polymer ?
#
loop_
_entity_poly.entity_id
_entity_poly.type
_entity_poly.pdbx_seq_one_letter_code
_entity_poly.pdbx_strand_id
1 'polypeptide(L)'
;MATTNTPVVLQDDIITRPGARKALAILRILVGFYFLRAFTDKMFGLGFSTPSERSVLHGGQPAQGFIKAVIQGQPLESFFSLFVNPVGDWLFLLGLL
;
A
#
# COMPACT_ATOMS: atom_id res chain seq x y z
N MET A 1 -9.40 44.98 0.37
CA MET A 1 -9.36 43.54 0.67
C MET A 1 -9.65 42.82 -0.64
N ALA A 2 -8.64 42.31 -1.34
CA ALA A 2 -8.81 41.70 -2.67
C ALA A 2 -9.13 40.21 -2.51
N THR A 3 -10.28 39.78 -3.03
CA THR A 3 -10.68 38.37 -3.07
C THR A 3 -10.08 37.73 -4.32
N THR A 4 -9.04 36.92 -4.16
CA THR A 4 -8.50 36.14 -5.27
C THR A 4 -9.49 35.03 -5.60
N ASN A 5 -10.24 35.20 -6.68
CA ASN A 5 -11.20 34.21 -7.16
C ASN A 5 -10.44 33.14 -7.95
N THR A 6 -9.86 32.16 -7.28
CA THR A 6 -9.17 31.05 -7.95
C THR A 6 -10.23 30.20 -8.67
N PRO A 7 -10.20 30.10 -10.00
CA PRO A 7 -11.16 29.26 -10.71
C PRO A 7 -11.01 27.80 -10.27
N VAL A 8 -12.13 27.15 -9.96
CA VAL A 8 -12.17 25.74 -9.58
C VAL A 8 -11.80 24.91 -10.81
N VAL A 9 -10.62 24.31 -10.80
CA VAL A 9 -10.16 23.41 -11.87
C VAL A 9 -10.81 22.05 -11.66
N LEU A 10 -11.60 21.59 -12.63
CA LEU A 10 -12.23 20.28 -12.63
C LEU A 10 -11.36 19.25 -13.33
N GLN A 11 -11.62 17.96 -13.08
CA GLN A 11 -10.91 16.86 -13.75
C GLN A 11 -11.00 16.96 -15.29
N ASP A 12 -12.10 17.53 -15.79
CA ASP A 12 -12.41 17.70 -17.21
C ASP A 12 -11.52 18.75 -17.88
N ASP A 13 -11.00 19.71 -17.10
CA ASP A 13 -10.09 20.76 -17.54
C ASP A 13 -8.65 20.24 -17.67
N ILE A 14 -8.30 19.21 -16.88
CA ILE A 14 -6.96 18.59 -16.88
C ILE A 14 -6.90 17.43 -17.87
N ILE A 15 -7.94 16.58 -17.89
CA ILE A 15 -8.02 15.38 -18.73
C ILE A 15 -9.15 15.58 -19.73
N THR A 16 -8.82 16.26 -20.82
CA THR A 16 -9.75 16.64 -21.88
C THR A 16 -10.39 15.45 -22.60
N ARG A 17 -9.78 14.26 -22.53
CA ARG A 17 -10.28 13.03 -23.18
C ARG A 17 -11.15 12.21 -22.21
N PRO A 18 -12.44 11.96 -22.51
CA PRO A 18 -13.33 11.17 -21.65
C PRO A 18 -12.88 9.71 -21.48
N GLY A 19 -12.26 9.12 -22.50
CA GLY A 19 -11.68 7.78 -22.41
C GLY A 19 -10.52 7.69 -21.40
N ALA A 20 -9.65 8.71 -21.37
CA ALA A 20 -8.52 8.75 -20.44
C ALA A 20 -8.99 8.90 -18.98
N ARG A 21 -10.06 9.68 -18.74
CA ARG A 21 -10.69 9.79 -17.41
C ARG A 21 -11.19 8.44 -16.90
N LYS A 22 -11.93 7.71 -17.74
CA LYS A 22 -12.43 6.35 -17.40
C LYS A 22 -11.28 5.39 -17.14
N ALA A 23 -10.25 5.41 -17.98
CA ALA A 23 -9.08 4.55 -17.82
C ALA A 23 -8.36 4.82 -16.48
N LEU A 24 -8.17 6.09 -16.11
CA LEU A 24 -7.55 6.47 -14.82
C LEU A 24 -8.40 6.08 -13.62
N ALA A 25 -9.73 6.22 -13.71
CA ALA A 25 -10.63 5.76 -12.65
C ALA A 25 -10.57 4.24 -12.45
N ILE A 26 -10.57 3.48 -13.56
CA ILE A 26 -10.42 2.02 -13.53
C ILE A 26 -9.06 1.65 -12.95
N LEU A 27 -7.97 2.27 -13.42
CA LEU A 27 -6.63 2.02 -12.92
C LEU A 27 -6.54 2.27 -11.42
N ARG A 28 -7.14 3.35 -10.92
CA ARG A 28 -7.19 3.67 -9.48
C ARG A 28 -7.83 2.54 -8.68
N ILE A 29 -8.96 2.02 -9.15
CA ILE A 29 -9.67 0.91 -8.49
C ILE A 29 -8.84 -0.37 -8.56
N LEU A 30 -8.25 -0.68 -9.71
CA LEU A 30 -7.41 -1.87 -9.89
C LEU A 30 -6.20 -1.84 -8.97
N VAL A 31 -5.49 -0.71 -8.90
CA VAL A 31 -4.33 -0.54 -8.00
C VAL A 31 -4.76 -0.76 -6.55
N GLY A 32 -5.85 -0.12 -6.09
CA GLY A 32 -6.37 -0.36 -4.73
C GLY A 32 -6.77 -1.82 -4.50
N PHE A 33 -7.40 -2.46 -5.47
CA PHE A 33 -7.78 -3.87 -5.39
C PHE A 33 -6.58 -4.80 -5.28
N TYR A 34 -5.47 -4.51 -5.97
CA TYR A 34 -4.22 -5.27 -5.83
C TYR A 34 -3.66 -5.21 -4.40
N PHE A 35 -3.66 -4.02 -3.78
CA PHE A 35 -3.23 -3.84 -2.39
C PHE A 35 -4.18 -4.54 -1.41
N LEU A 36 -5.51 -4.37 -1.59
CA LEU A 36 -6.52 -5.04 -0.78
C LEU A 36 -6.38 -6.57 -0.86
N ARG A 37 -6.16 -7.12 -2.06
CA ARG A 37 -5.91 -8.54 -2.24
C ARG A 37 -4.65 -8.99 -1.50
N ALA A 38 -3.58 -8.21 -1.53
CA ALA A 38 -2.35 -8.51 -0.80
C ALA A 38 -2.57 -8.48 0.72
N PHE A 39 -3.41 -7.58 1.22
CA PHE A 39 -3.84 -7.54 2.61
C PHE A 39 -4.61 -8.82 2.97
N THR A 40 -5.63 -9.18 2.18
CA THR A 40 -6.42 -10.40 2.41
C THR A 40 -5.54 -11.66 2.36
N ASP A 41 -4.60 -11.77 1.42
CA ASP A 41 -3.67 -12.90 1.35
C ASP A 41 -2.79 -13.00 2.60
N LYS A 42 -2.27 -11.88 3.12
CA LYS A 42 -1.45 -11.89 4.34
C LYS A 42 -2.26 -12.14 5.61
N MET A 43 -3.50 -11.66 5.66
CA MET A 43 -4.39 -11.91 6.79
C MET A 43 -4.78 -13.38 6.90
N PHE A 44 -5.26 -13.96 5.80
CA PHE A 44 -5.88 -15.29 5.80
C PHE A 44 -4.97 -16.41 5.28
N GLY A 45 -3.87 -16.09 4.61
CA GLY A 45 -2.97 -17.09 4.03
C GLY A 45 -3.60 -17.85 2.87
N LEU A 46 -4.13 -17.13 1.88
CA LEU A 46 -4.83 -17.71 0.72
C LEU A 46 -3.91 -18.47 -0.24
N GLY A 47 -2.61 -18.57 0.06
CA GLY A 47 -1.64 -19.37 -0.69
C GLY A 47 -1.15 -18.71 -1.98
N PHE A 48 -1.47 -17.43 -2.24
CA PHE A 48 -0.96 -16.76 -3.43
C PHE A 48 0.51 -16.34 -3.26
N SER A 49 0.81 -15.69 -2.14
CA SER A 49 2.19 -15.37 -1.73
C SER A 49 2.46 -15.78 -0.28
N THR A 50 1.41 -15.93 0.52
CA THR A 50 1.49 -16.28 1.94
C THR A 50 0.90 -17.67 2.16
N PRO A 51 1.72 -18.68 2.49
CA PRO A 51 1.23 -19.97 2.96
C PRO A 51 0.36 -19.80 4.20
N SER A 52 -0.58 -20.73 4.44
CA SER A 52 -1.52 -20.62 5.57
C SER A 52 -0.79 -20.45 6.90
N GLU A 53 0.37 -21.12 7.06
CA GLU A 53 1.19 -21.17 8.27
C GLU A 53 1.89 -19.84 8.57
N ARG A 54 1.99 -18.96 7.57
CA ARG A 54 2.59 -17.62 7.68
C ARG A 54 1.54 -16.50 7.68
N SER A 55 0.25 -16.84 7.71
CA SER A 55 -0.82 -15.88 7.84
C SER A 55 -0.81 -15.18 9.20
N VAL A 56 -1.35 -13.97 9.26
CA VAL A 56 -1.52 -13.23 10.52
C VAL A 56 -2.38 -14.03 11.51
N LEU A 57 -3.40 -14.75 11.03
CA LEU A 57 -4.26 -15.59 11.87
C LEU A 57 -3.50 -16.71 12.57
N HIS A 58 -2.44 -17.23 11.97
CA HIS A 58 -1.58 -18.25 12.57
C HIS A 58 -0.33 -17.68 13.27
N GLY A 59 -0.31 -16.37 13.55
CA GLY A 59 0.79 -15.70 14.25
C GLY A 59 1.98 -15.34 13.35
N GLY A 60 1.78 -15.36 12.03
CA GLY A 60 2.79 -14.95 11.06
C GLY A 60 3.10 -13.46 11.12
N GLN A 61 4.34 -13.11 10.75
CA GLN A 61 4.88 -11.76 10.75
C GLN A 61 4.97 -11.21 9.32
N PRO A 62 4.00 -10.41 8.86
CA PRO A 62 3.84 -10.06 7.44
C PRO A 62 4.94 -9.16 6.87
N ALA A 63 5.60 -8.34 7.69
CA ALA A 63 6.62 -7.38 7.24
C ALA A 63 8.03 -7.76 7.69
N GLN A 64 8.17 -8.47 8.81
CA GLN A 64 9.49 -8.72 9.43
C GLN A 64 10.48 -9.44 8.52
N GLY A 65 10.03 -10.45 7.76
CA GLY A 65 10.90 -11.16 6.82
C GLY A 65 11.43 -10.25 5.71
N PHE A 66 10.59 -9.35 5.21
CA PHE A 66 10.97 -8.37 4.18
C PHE A 66 11.91 -7.31 4.75
N ILE A 67 11.55 -6.70 5.89
CA ILE A 67 12.36 -5.65 6.51
C ILE A 67 13.76 -6.18 6.81
N LYS A 68 13.88 -7.35 7.47
CA LYS A 68 15.18 -7.95 7.78
C LYS A 68 16.01 -8.29 6.54
N ALA A 69 15.38 -8.75 5.46
CA ALA A 69 16.08 -9.07 4.21
C ALA A 69 16.56 -7.83 3.45
N VAL A 70 15.79 -6.73 3.49
CA VAL A 70 16.08 -5.52 2.70
C VAL A 70 17.07 -4.60 3.39
N ILE A 71 17.07 -4.55 4.72
CA ILE A 71 17.88 -3.57 5.46
C ILE A 71 19.34 -3.97 5.61
N GLN A 72 19.68 -5.25 5.44
CA GLN A 72 21.02 -5.77 5.70
C GLN A 72 22.07 -5.07 4.82
N GLY A 73 22.94 -4.26 5.43
CA GLY A 73 24.02 -3.56 4.74
C GLY A 73 23.59 -2.30 3.98
N GLN A 74 22.37 -1.78 4.23
CA GLN A 74 21.87 -0.56 3.60
C GLN A 74 22.08 0.68 4.49
N PRO A 75 22.29 1.88 3.90
CA PRO A 75 22.53 3.11 4.67
C PRO A 75 21.40 3.51 5.64
N LEU A 76 20.18 3.01 5.42
CA LEU A 76 19.00 3.28 6.25
C LEU A 76 18.66 2.13 7.21
N GLU A 77 19.58 1.17 7.40
CA GLU A 77 19.36 -0.01 8.25
C GLU A 77 18.88 0.37 9.66
N SER A 78 19.54 1.32 10.31
CA SER A 78 19.19 1.78 11.65
C SER A 78 17.82 2.45 11.75
N PHE A 79 17.32 3.02 10.65
CA PHE A 79 15.98 3.62 10.63
C PHE A 79 14.91 2.54 10.49
N PHE A 80 15.11 1.59 9.58
CA PHE A 80 14.14 0.53 9.35
C PHE A 80 14.15 -0.56 10.43
N SER A 81 15.26 -0.73 11.15
CA SER A 81 15.35 -1.63 12.30
C SER A 81 14.38 -1.24 13.43
N LEU A 82 13.99 0.04 13.52
CA LEU A 82 12.96 0.52 14.45
C LEU A 82 11.57 -0.08 14.18
N PHE A 83 11.32 -0.58 12.96
CA PHE A 83 10.06 -1.22 12.57
C PHE A 83 10.15 -2.76 12.64
N VAL A 84 11.25 -3.30 13.16
CA VAL A 84 11.41 -4.74 13.39
C VAL A 84 10.68 -5.15 14.68
N ASN A 85 9.37 -4.97 14.69
CA ASN A 85 8.47 -5.24 15.81
C ASN A 85 7.02 -5.42 15.33
N PRO A 86 6.09 -5.87 16.20
CA PRO A 86 4.69 -6.05 15.83
C PRO A 86 3.99 -4.77 15.35
N VAL A 87 4.44 -3.58 15.78
CA VAL A 87 3.89 -2.30 15.30
C VAL A 87 4.22 -2.10 13.82
N GLY A 88 5.44 -2.47 13.39
CA GLY A 88 5.83 -2.46 11.98
C GLY A 88 4.97 -3.39 11.12
N ASP A 89 4.59 -4.55 11.65
CA ASP A 89 3.66 -5.46 10.97
C ASP A 89 2.26 -4.86 10.80
N TRP A 90 1.75 -4.17 11.83
CA TRP A 90 0.48 -3.46 11.75
C TRP A 90 0.53 -2.27 10.78
N LEU A 91 1.59 -1.46 10.82
CA LEU A 91 1.78 -0.35 9.89
C LEU A 91 1.87 -0.82 8.44
N PHE A 92 2.54 -1.95 8.21
CA PHE A 92 2.63 -2.56 6.90
C PHE A 92 1.26 -3.04 6.40
N LEU A 93 0.47 -3.70 7.25
CA LEU A 93 -0.90 -4.12 6.89
C LEU A 93 -1.82 -2.93 6.63
N LEU A 94 -1.72 -1.88 7.45
CA LEU A 94 -2.48 -0.64 7.24
C LEU A 94 -2.08 0.06 5.94
N GLY A 95 -0.81 -0.01 5.53
CA GLY A 95 -0.35 0.53 4.26
C GLY A 95 -0.86 -0.22 3.02
N LEU A 96 -1.45 -1.41 3.20
CA LEU A 96 -2.10 -2.17 2.12
C LEU A 96 -3.58 -1.79 1.95
N LEU A 97 -4.12 -0.89 2.79
CA LEU A 97 -5.51 -0.41 2.75
C LEU A 97 -5.57 1.04 2.24
#